data_AF-R8HH55-F1
#
_entry.id   AF-R8HH55-F1
#
_cell.length_a   1.000
_cell.length_b   1.000
_cell.length_c   1.000
_cell.angle_alpha   90.00
_cell.angle_beta   90.00
_cell.angle_gamma   90.00
#
_symmetry.space_group_name_H-M   'P 1'
#
loop_
_entity.id
_entity.type
_entity.pdbx_description
1 polymer ?
#
loop_
_entity_poly.entity_id
_entity_poly.type
_entity_poly.pdbx_seq_one_letter_code
_entity_poly.pdbx_strand_id
1 'polypeptide(L)'
;MDWDRIKTIFIVTFFVLDLFLIFQFIQKQDSNQLELVTETKIDQQLKAEKITMGNFPKEPKKESFIMAKNKGFKEEDVQSLKNQTAHVQEEYQIEGKLKEPFLNTKSLSKDKYNEFLKNYVLDGQKYEFGAIKDSKIYFFQKYKDKPIFYNNRAMIVVDLNEKNELISYTQTMLTDLKEMGESEKTKEQEIITAQTALENIYLKNKIAENTHVKEAQIGYATLAESSSNIQVLAPTWNLKTEQKKDFFVNAIEGQVMELGETQVPEEHNGVRKNEHAF
;
A
#
# COMPACT_ATOMS: atom_id res chain seq x y z
N MET A 1 5.68 -42.80 -39.53
CA MET A 1 5.65 -41.76 -38.49
C MET A 1 4.23 -41.71 -37.98
N ASP A 2 4.01 -42.07 -36.72
CA ASP A 2 2.70 -42.40 -36.14
C ASP A 2 1.83 -41.14 -35.92
N TRP A 3 1.38 -40.53 -37.01
CA TRP A 3 0.61 -39.30 -37.01
C TRP A 3 -0.76 -39.45 -36.30
N ASP A 4 -1.37 -40.63 -36.38
CA ASP A 4 -2.62 -40.93 -35.67
C ASP A 4 -2.44 -41.09 -34.15
N ARG A 5 -1.26 -41.52 -33.69
CA ARG A 5 -0.97 -41.61 -32.24
C ARG A 5 -0.82 -40.23 -31.62
N ILE A 6 -0.16 -39.31 -32.32
CA ILE A 6 0.03 -37.93 -31.86
C ILE A 6 -1.31 -37.19 -31.76
N LYS A 7 -2.21 -37.35 -32.75
CA LYS A 7 -3.57 -36.77 -32.69
C LYS A 7 -4.36 -37.28 -31.49
N THR A 8 -4.30 -38.58 -31.22
CA THR A 8 -5.04 -39.19 -30.12
C THR A 8 -4.56 -38.65 -28.77
N ILE A 9 -3.24 -38.52 -28.59
CA ILE A 9 -2.65 -37.93 -27.37
C ILE A 9 -3.08 -36.47 -27.20
N PHE A 10 -3.12 -35.69 -28.30
CA PHE A 10 -3.54 -34.29 -28.24
C PHE A 10 -5.02 -34.15 -27.85
N ILE A 11 -5.90 -34.99 -28.42
CA ILE A 11 -7.34 -35.02 -28.09
C ILE A 11 -7.55 -35.40 -26.61
N VAL A 12 -6.85 -36.43 -26.13
CA VAL A 12 -6.98 -36.88 -24.72
C VAL A 12 -6.48 -35.81 -23.75
N THR A 13 -5.34 -35.18 -24.05
CA THR A 13 -4.79 -34.10 -23.21
C THR A 13 -5.74 -32.91 -23.14
N PHE A 14 -6.32 -32.51 -24.28
CA PHE A 14 -7.28 -31.40 -24.34
C PHE A 14 -8.56 -31.75 -23.57
N PHE A 15 -9.05 -33.00 -23.70
CA PHE A 15 -10.23 -33.47 -22.97
C PHE A 15 -10.04 -33.51 -21.45
N VAL A 16 -8.86 -33.91 -20.97
CA VAL A 16 -8.53 -33.88 -19.53
C VAL A 16 -8.47 -32.43 -19.03
N LEU A 17 -7.91 -31.51 -19.83
CA LEU A 17 -7.87 -30.09 -19.51
C LEU A 17 -9.29 -29.48 -19.48
N ASP A 18 -10.14 -29.82 -20.44
CA ASP A 18 -11.54 -29.37 -20.48
C ASP A 18 -12.34 -29.87 -19.26
N LEU A 19 -12.17 -31.14 -18.87
CA LEU A 19 -12.77 -31.68 -17.64
C LEU A 19 -12.28 -30.96 -16.38
N PHE A 20 -10.98 -30.64 -16.32
CA PHE A 20 -10.42 -29.86 -15.22
C PHE A 20 -10.99 -28.44 -15.16
N LEU A 21 -11.18 -27.78 -16.32
CA LEU A 21 -11.82 -26.47 -16.40
C LEU A 21 -13.30 -26.52 -15.99
N ILE A 22 -14.05 -27.54 -16.41
CA ILE A 22 -15.45 -27.74 -16.02
C ILE A 22 -15.55 -27.96 -14.50
N PHE A 23 -14.66 -28.76 -13.93
CA PHE A 23 -14.61 -28.97 -12.48
C PHE A 23 -14.34 -27.66 -11.72
N GLN A 24 -13.34 -26.87 -12.17
CA GLN A 24 -13.11 -25.54 -11.59
C GLN A 24 -14.31 -24.61 -11.75
N PHE A 25 -15.00 -24.66 -12.89
CA PHE A 25 -16.17 -23.83 -13.15
C PHE A 25 -17.34 -24.16 -12.20
N ILE A 26 -17.64 -25.45 -12.00
CA ILE A 26 -18.68 -25.89 -11.05
C ILE A 26 -18.29 -25.49 -9.62
N GLN A 27 -17.03 -25.69 -9.22
CA GLN A 27 -16.54 -25.28 -7.91
C GLN A 27 -16.70 -23.77 -7.68
N LYS A 28 -16.42 -22.95 -8.70
CA LYS A 28 -16.62 -21.50 -8.64
C LYS A 28 -18.10 -21.10 -8.51
N GLN A 29 -19.01 -21.85 -9.12
CA GLN A 29 -20.45 -21.57 -9.04
C GLN A 29 -21.05 -21.90 -7.66
N ASP A 30 -20.63 -23.00 -7.02
CA ASP A 30 -21.05 -23.34 -5.66
C ASP A 30 -20.47 -22.38 -4.62
N SER A 31 -19.24 -21.90 -4.83
CA SER A 31 -18.63 -20.85 -4.00
C SER A 31 -19.49 -19.58 -3.96
N ASN A 32 -20.03 -19.12 -5.09
CA ASN A 32 -20.82 -17.89 -5.13
C ASN A 32 -22.07 -17.93 -4.22
N GLN A 33 -22.75 -19.08 -4.10
CA GLN A 33 -23.92 -19.21 -3.21
C GLN A 33 -23.51 -19.26 -1.73
N LEU A 34 -22.40 -19.93 -1.42
CA LEU A 34 -21.83 -19.97 -0.08
C LEU A 34 -21.27 -18.61 0.35
N GLU A 35 -20.69 -17.84 -0.58
CA GLU A 35 -20.24 -16.46 -0.40
C GLU A 35 -21.42 -15.57 0.01
N LEU A 36 -22.54 -15.58 -0.73
CA LEU A 36 -23.75 -14.79 -0.39
C LEU A 36 -24.32 -15.08 1.01
N VAL A 37 -24.38 -16.35 1.41
CA VAL A 37 -24.84 -16.73 2.76
C VAL A 37 -23.84 -16.31 3.84
N THR A 38 -22.54 -16.35 3.52
CA THR A 38 -21.47 -15.94 4.42
C THR A 38 -21.44 -14.42 4.60
N GLU A 39 -21.54 -13.65 3.53
CA GLU A 39 -21.69 -12.18 3.52
C GLU A 39 -22.86 -11.76 4.42
N THR A 40 -24.04 -12.38 4.25
CA THR A 40 -25.23 -12.05 5.04
C THR A 40 -25.02 -12.31 6.55
N LYS A 41 -24.25 -13.33 6.93
CA LYS A 41 -23.92 -13.62 8.34
C LYS A 41 -22.92 -12.61 8.89
N ILE A 42 -21.88 -12.27 8.14
CA ILE A 42 -20.87 -11.30 8.55
C ILE A 42 -21.52 -9.93 8.76
N ASP A 43 -22.41 -9.51 7.86
CA ASP A 43 -23.19 -8.28 8.01
C ASP A 43 -23.99 -8.21 9.32
N GLN A 44 -24.57 -9.34 9.74
CA GLN A 44 -25.30 -9.42 11.01
C GLN A 44 -24.34 -9.32 12.21
N GLN A 45 -23.17 -9.94 12.13
CA GLN A 45 -22.15 -9.88 13.18
C GLN A 45 -21.57 -8.48 13.33
N LEU A 46 -21.20 -7.82 12.22
CA LEU A 46 -20.73 -6.43 12.21
C LEU A 46 -21.76 -5.51 12.88
N LYS A 47 -23.05 -5.68 12.57
CA LYS A 47 -24.13 -4.91 13.21
C LYS A 47 -24.25 -5.20 14.70
N ALA A 48 -24.15 -6.47 15.12
CA ALA A 48 -24.23 -6.86 16.53
C ALA A 48 -23.08 -6.25 17.35
N GLU A 49 -21.88 -6.21 16.77
CA GLU A 49 -20.68 -5.61 17.37
C GLU A 49 -20.59 -4.09 17.17
N LYS A 50 -21.62 -3.47 16.58
CA LYS A 50 -21.66 -2.02 16.29
C LYS A 50 -20.48 -1.53 15.45
N ILE A 51 -19.97 -2.39 14.57
CA ILE A 51 -18.98 -2.05 13.57
C ILE A 51 -19.74 -1.50 12.36
N THR A 52 -19.47 -0.24 12.01
CA THR A 52 -20.23 0.47 10.98
C THR A 52 -19.32 1.21 10.03
N MET A 53 -19.82 1.42 8.81
CA MET A 53 -19.14 2.15 7.75
C MET A 53 -19.98 3.35 7.32
N GLY A 54 -19.31 4.48 7.05
CA GLY A 54 -19.95 5.63 6.42
C GLY A 54 -20.40 5.34 4.98
N ASN A 55 -21.24 6.21 4.42
CA ASN A 55 -21.57 6.16 3.00
C ASN A 55 -20.48 6.88 2.21
N PHE A 56 -19.69 6.12 1.46
CA PHE A 56 -18.61 6.64 0.63
C PHE A 56 -19.06 6.79 -0.83
N PRO A 57 -18.50 7.76 -1.58
CA PRO A 57 -18.76 7.88 -3.01
C PRO A 57 -18.36 6.59 -3.76
N LYS A 58 -18.93 6.39 -4.96
CA LYS A 58 -18.62 5.21 -5.78
C LYS A 58 -17.16 5.24 -6.20
N GLU A 59 -16.43 4.24 -5.74
CA GLU A 59 -15.02 4.03 -6.03
C GLU A 59 -14.81 3.36 -7.39
N PRO A 60 -13.60 3.43 -7.98
CA PRO A 60 -13.31 2.72 -9.22
C PRO A 60 -13.65 1.24 -9.06
N LYS A 61 -14.28 0.65 -10.08
CA LYS A 61 -14.59 -0.79 -10.08
C LYS A 61 -13.39 -1.65 -10.45
N LYS A 62 -12.36 -1.02 -11.01
CA LYS A 62 -11.17 -1.71 -11.51
C LYS A 62 -9.93 -0.90 -11.26
N GLU A 63 -8.85 -1.58 -10.95
CA GLU A 63 -7.51 -1.02 -10.79
C GLU A 63 -6.45 -1.99 -11.33
N SER A 64 -5.24 -1.50 -11.48
CA SER A 64 -4.10 -2.29 -11.96
C SER A 64 -3.01 -2.37 -10.89
N PHE A 65 -2.27 -3.47 -10.86
CA PHE A 65 -0.95 -3.47 -10.22
C PHE A 65 -0.03 -2.48 -10.94
N ILE A 66 0.90 -1.88 -10.21
CA ILE A 66 1.90 -0.99 -10.81
C ILE A 66 3.30 -1.49 -10.49
N MET A 67 4.20 -1.30 -11.45
CA MET A 67 5.62 -1.49 -11.30
C MET A 67 6.30 -0.12 -11.18
N ALA A 68 7.26 0.01 -10.27
CA ALA A 68 8.03 1.22 -10.08
C ALA A 68 9.50 0.89 -9.80
N LYS A 69 10.38 1.89 -9.91
CA LYS A 69 11.78 1.79 -9.54
C LYS A 69 12.14 2.78 -8.45
N ASN A 70 13.07 2.42 -7.57
CA ASN A 70 13.65 3.36 -6.62
C ASN A 70 14.40 4.46 -7.40
N LYS A 71 14.10 5.74 -7.15
CA LYS A 71 14.80 6.86 -7.76
C LYS A 71 16.17 7.00 -7.12
N GLY A 72 17.22 6.81 -7.91
CA GLY A 72 18.57 7.24 -7.56
C GLY A 72 18.67 8.75 -7.68
N PHE A 73 19.11 9.42 -6.61
CA PHE A 73 19.36 10.85 -6.56
C PHE A 73 20.84 11.15 -6.81
N LYS A 74 21.11 12.33 -7.35
CA LYS A 74 22.45 12.87 -7.54
C LYS A 74 22.59 14.15 -6.73
N GLU A 75 23.83 14.51 -6.39
CA GLU A 75 24.10 15.78 -5.70
C GLU A 75 23.59 17.00 -6.49
N GLU A 76 23.56 16.91 -7.82
CA GLU A 76 22.98 17.94 -8.69
C GLU A 76 21.48 18.18 -8.43
N ASP A 77 20.73 17.15 -8.01
CA ASP A 77 19.29 17.26 -7.74
C ASP A 77 19.02 18.16 -6.52
N VAL A 78 19.91 18.13 -5.52
CA VAL A 78 19.76 18.88 -4.26
C VAL A 78 20.37 20.28 -4.29
N GLN A 79 21.26 20.57 -5.25
CA GLN A 79 21.88 21.90 -5.42
C GLN A 79 20.86 23.01 -5.68
N SER A 80 19.72 22.67 -6.29
CA SER A 80 18.64 23.61 -6.58
C SER A 80 17.86 24.05 -5.33
N LEU A 81 17.98 23.30 -4.24
CA LEU A 81 17.22 23.53 -3.02
C LEU A 81 17.83 24.67 -2.20
N LYS A 82 17.00 25.67 -1.88
CA LYS A 82 17.42 26.90 -1.18
C LYS A 82 17.02 26.85 0.29
N ASN A 83 17.65 27.68 1.11
CA ASN A 83 17.35 27.87 2.54
C ASN A 83 17.49 26.62 3.42
N GLN A 84 18.27 25.64 2.96
CA GLN A 84 18.56 24.41 3.68
C GLN A 84 19.94 23.88 3.33
N THR A 85 20.39 22.90 4.12
CA THR A 85 21.51 22.03 3.77
C THR A 85 20.91 20.69 3.39
N ALA A 86 21.03 20.30 2.12
CA ALA A 86 20.53 19.03 1.61
C ALA A 86 21.69 18.23 1.00
N HIS A 87 21.66 16.91 1.17
CA HIS A 87 22.65 16.00 0.62
C HIS A 87 22.00 14.67 0.26
N VAL A 88 22.63 13.92 -0.65
CA VAL A 88 22.17 12.59 -1.01
C VAL A 88 22.81 11.57 -0.08
N GLN A 89 21.99 10.71 0.50
CA GLN A 89 22.39 9.60 1.35
C GLN A 89 22.06 8.28 0.64
N GLU A 90 23.05 7.38 0.61
CA GLU A 90 22.87 5.99 0.15
C GLU A 90 22.19 5.86 -1.24
N GLU A 91 22.44 6.82 -2.14
CA GLU A 91 21.90 6.90 -3.51
C GLU A 91 20.37 7.10 -3.62
N TYR A 92 19.55 6.62 -2.68
CA TYR A 92 18.08 6.59 -2.81
C TYR A 92 17.34 7.48 -1.80
N GLN A 93 18.07 8.30 -1.07
CA GLN A 93 17.51 9.14 -0.02
C GLN A 93 18.11 10.55 -0.09
N ILE A 94 17.27 11.56 0.07
CA ILE A 94 17.70 12.94 0.33
C ILE A 94 17.46 13.23 1.79
N GLU A 95 18.47 13.76 2.48
CA GLU A 95 18.32 14.36 3.79
C GLU A 95 18.40 15.89 3.66
N GLY A 96 17.34 16.57 4.07
CA GLY A 96 17.26 18.03 4.09
C GLY A 96 17.15 18.57 5.51
N LYS A 97 18.02 19.52 5.86
CA LYS A 97 17.97 20.24 7.13
C LYS A 97 17.76 21.73 6.90
N LEU A 98 16.67 22.27 7.41
CA LEU A 98 16.32 23.67 7.22
C LEU A 98 17.28 24.58 8.01
N LYS A 99 17.65 25.72 7.42
CA LYS A 99 18.48 26.73 8.12
C LYS A 99 17.70 27.42 9.24
N GLU A 100 16.41 27.66 9.00
CA GLU A 100 15.46 28.18 9.98
C GLU A 100 14.27 27.22 10.06
N PRO A 101 13.73 26.94 11.26
CA PRO A 101 12.57 26.08 11.40
C PRO A 101 11.36 26.62 10.62
N PHE A 102 10.68 25.76 9.88
CA PHE A 102 9.46 26.13 9.16
C PHE A 102 8.25 25.96 10.10
N LEU A 103 7.61 27.10 10.41
CA LEU A 103 6.30 27.34 11.05
C LEU A 103 5.79 26.38 12.16
N ASN A 104 5.30 26.99 13.25
CA ASN A 104 4.63 26.36 14.39
C ASN A 104 3.35 25.62 13.97
N THR A 105 3.33 24.31 14.18
CA THR A 105 2.34 23.38 13.61
C THR A 105 0.96 23.38 14.27
N LYS A 106 0.71 24.26 15.27
CA LYS A 106 -0.57 24.32 15.98
C LYS A 106 -1.78 24.64 15.09
N SER A 107 -1.56 25.10 13.85
CA SER A 107 -2.59 25.23 12.81
C SER A 107 -2.05 24.83 11.43
N LEU A 108 -1.54 23.60 11.28
CA LEU A 108 -1.20 23.04 9.96
C LEU A 108 -2.47 22.87 9.12
N SER A 109 -2.77 23.87 8.31
CA SER A 109 -3.72 23.72 7.22
C SER A 109 -3.07 22.97 6.06
N LYS A 110 -3.90 22.34 5.21
CA LYS A 110 -3.45 21.69 3.97
C LYS A 110 -2.59 22.63 3.11
N ASP A 111 -2.87 23.94 3.15
CA ASP A 111 -2.12 24.95 2.41
C ASP A 111 -0.67 25.08 2.88
N LYS A 112 -0.42 24.97 4.19
CA LYS A 112 0.93 25.08 4.76
C LYS A 112 1.82 23.88 4.43
N TYR A 113 1.24 22.69 4.36
CA TYR A 113 1.92 21.52 3.84
C TYR A 113 2.30 21.67 2.36
N ASN A 114 1.37 22.16 1.54
CA ASN A 114 1.63 22.39 0.13
C ASN A 114 2.73 23.45 -0.09
N GLU A 115 2.75 24.49 0.74
CA GLU A 115 3.80 25.51 0.74
C GLU A 115 5.17 24.91 1.06
N PHE A 116 5.26 24.08 2.11
CA PHE A 116 6.49 23.37 2.48
C PHE A 116 6.99 22.48 1.33
N LEU A 117 6.11 21.59 0.84
CA LEU A 117 6.45 20.65 -0.23
C LEU A 117 6.93 21.38 -1.49
N LYS A 118 6.26 22.45 -1.88
CA LYS A 118 6.61 23.21 -3.09
C LYS A 118 7.95 23.94 -3.00
N ASN A 119 8.30 24.47 -1.83
CA ASN A 119 9.42 25.39 -1.69
C ASN A 119 10.71 24.72 -1.18
N TYR A 120 10.59 23.62 -0.44
CA TYR A 120 11.73 22.99 0.26
C TYR A 120 12.02 21.58 -0.21
N VAL A 121 11.09 20.92 -0.89
CA VAL A 121 11.22 19.51 -1.26
C VAL A 121 11.32 19.36 -2.78
N LEU A 122 12.28 18.55 -3.23
CA LEU A 122 12.43 18.22 -4.65
C LEU A 122 11.15 17.53 -5.14
N ASP A 123 10.54 18.05 -6.20
CA ASP A 123 9.30 17.47 -6.76
C ASP A 123 8.18 17.29 -5.70
N GLY A 124 8.12 18.15 -4.67
CA GLY A 124 7.18 18.00 -3.56
C GLY A 124 5.70 17.97 -3.95
N GLN A 125 5.33 18.51 -5.11
CA GLN A 125 3.99 18.43 -5.69
C GLN A 125 3.52 16.99 -6.00
N LYS A 126 4.45 16.04 -6.09
CA LYS A 126 4.15 14.62 -6.25
C LYS A 126 3.73 13.94 -4.94
N TYR A 127 3.75 14.66 -3.82
CA TYR A 127 3.41 14.12 -2.51
C TYR A 127 2.16 14.78 -1.95
N GLU A 128 1.50 14.08 -1.03
CA GLU A 128 0.41 14.62 -0.24
C GLU A 128 0.53 14.22 1.22
N PHE A 129 -0.18 14.95 2.09
CA PHE A 129 -0.24 14.64 3.51
C PHE A 129 -0.82 13.24 3.73
N GLY A 130 -0.08 12.40 4.44
CA GLY A 130 -0.50 11.06 4.84
C GLY A 130 -0.97 11.02 6.29
N ALA A 131 -0.03 11.18 7.22
CA ALA A 131 -0.29 10.98 8.65
C ALA A 131 0.65 11.81 9.55
N ILE A 132 0.28 11.95 10.82
CA ILE A 132 1.15 12.43 11.89
C ILE A 132 1.25 11.32 12.93
N LYS A 133 2.46 10.85 13.22
CA LYS A 133 2.71 9.76 14.17
C LYS A 133 4.09 9.96 14.80
N ASP A 134 4.21 9.71 16.10
CA ASP A 134 5.48 9.75 16.84
C ASP A 134 6.31 11.04 16.62
N SER A 135 5.65 12.21 16.67
CA SER A 135 6.25 13.52 16.40
C SER A 135 6.85 13.70 15.00
N LYS A 136 6.47 12.82 14.06
CA LYS A 136 6.82 12.89 12.64
C LYS A 136 5.60 13.17 11.80
N ILE A 137 5.81 13.86 10.68
CA ILE A 137 4.79 14.05 9.65
C ILE A 137 5.19 13.24 8.42
N TYR A 138 4.24 12.46 7.91
CA TYR A 138 4.44 11.59 6.76
C TYR A 138 3.71 12.18 5.56
N PHE A 139 4.42 12.31 4.45
CA PHE A 139 3.84 12.62 3.15
C PHE A 139 4.05 11.44 2.20
N PHE A 140 3.00 11.03 1.51
CA PHE A 140 3.03 9.90 0.59
C PHE A 140 3.14 10.39 -0.85
N GLN A 141 4.02 9.77 -1.63
CA GLN A 141 4.06 10.00 -3.07
C GLN A 141 2.75 9.55 -3.70
N LYS A 142 2.30 10.28 -4.73
CA LYS A 142 1.08 9.99 -5.48
C LYS A 142 1.37 9.38 -6.84
N TYR A 143 0.49 8.50 -7.27
CA TYR A 143 0.37 8.02 -8.65
C TYR A 143 -1.08 8.20 -9.12
N LYS A 144 -1.30 8.94 -10.21
CA LYS A 144 -2.65 9.27 -10.72
C LYS A 144 -3.61 9.75 -9.61
N ASP A 145 -3.13 10.68 -8.78
CA ASP A 145 -3.84 11.24 -7.60
C ASP A 145 -4.22 10.26 -6.48
N LYS A 146 -3.62 9.06 -6.48
CA LYS A 146 -3.74 8.08 -5.41
C LYS A 146 -2.45 7.98 -4.60
N PRO A 147 -2.50 7.98 -3.25
CA PRO A 147 -1.32 7.86 -2.41
C PRO A 147 -0.68 6.48 -2.48
N ILE A 148 0.65 6.43 -2.31
CA ILE A 148 1.42 5.22 -2.07
C ILE A 148 1.65 5.10 -0.56
N PHE A 149 0.89 4.22 0.10
CA PHE A 149 0.85 4.10 1.55
C PHE A 149 2.14 3.49 2.11
N TYR A 150 2.78 4.20 3.05
CA TYR A 150 3.87 3.71 3.90
C TYR A 150 5.00 2.94 3.16
N ASN A 151 5.30 3.36 1.93
CA ASN A 151 6.43 2.83 1.19
C ASN A 151 7.70 3.61 1.56
N ASN A 152 8.70 2.90 2.09
CA ASN A 152 9.96 3.49 2.52
C ASN A 152 10.76 4.18 1.40
N ARG A 153 10.48 3.86 0.13
CA ARG A 153 11.08 4.45 -1.06
C ARG A 153 10.16 5.46 -1.78
N ALA A 154 8.99 5.79 -1.23
CA ALA A 154 8.02 6.69 -1.85
C ALA A 154 7.39 7.68 -0.85
N MET A 155 8.17 8.17 0.12
CA MET A 155 7.64 9.03 1.18
C MET A 155 8.59 10.16 1.56
N ILE A 156 8.02 11.20 2.16
CA ILE A 156 8.77 12.21 2.91
C ILE A 156 8.42 12.05 4.38
N VAL A 157 9.45 11.95 5.22
CA VAL A 157 9.32 11.92 6.67
C VAL A 157 9.91 13.18 7.21
N VAL A 158 9.09 13.94 7.92
CA VAL A 158 9.43 15.23 8.50
C VAL A 158 9.61 15.09 10.00
N ASP A 159 10.70 15.64 10.52
CA ASP A 159 10.96 15.74 11.94
C ASP A 159 10.51 17.10 12.50
N LEU A 160 9.84 17.04 13.65
CA LEU A 160 9.42 18.19 14.41
C LEU A 160 10.28 18.38 15.66
N ASN A 161 10.55 19.64 16.02
CA ASN A 161 11.15 19.96 17.32
C ASN A 161 10.10 20.00 18.45
N GLU A 162 10.53 20.27 19.68
CA GLU A 162 9.65 20.37 20.86
C GLU A 162 8.56 21.46 20.77
N LYS A 163 8.81 22.49 19.94
CA LYS A 163 7.83 23.55 19.66
C LYS A 163 6.86 23.16 18.55
N ASN A 164 6.99 21.94 18.03
CA ASN A 164 6.38 21.45 16.82
C ASN A 164 6.66 22.39 15.65
N GLU A 165 7.93 22.63 15.35
CA GLU A 165 8.37 23.32 14.14
C GLU A 165 9.14 22.32 13.28
N LEU A 166 9.00 22.45 11.96
CA LEU A 166 9.63 21.57 10.98
C LEU A 166 11.12 21.90 10.89
N ILE A 167 11.99 20.93 11.20
CA ILE A 167 13.45 21.17 11.28
C ILE A 167 14.25 20.41 10.23
N SER A 168 13.83 19.19 9.90
CA SER A 168 14.49 18.34 8.92
C SER A 168 13.47 17.43 8.25
N TYR A 169 13.87 16.88 7.12
CA TYR A 169 13.12 15.85 6.44
C TYR A 169 14.04 14.86 5.75
N THR A 170 13.52 13.66 5.61
CA THR A 170 14.05 12.62 4.73
C THR A 170 13.09 12.47 3.57
N GLN A 171 13.61 12.37 2.35
CA GLN A 171 12.82 12.17 1.15
C GLN A 171 13.31 10.95 0.37
N THR A 172 12.38 10.08 0.00
CA THR A 172 12.59 8.99 -0.95
C THR A 172 11.54 9.06 -2.06
N MET A 173 11.87 8.58 -3.26
CA MET A 173 10.99 8.69 -4.43
C MET A 173 11.03 7.43 -5.30
N LEU A 174 9.88 7.08 -5.85
CA LEU A 174 9.75 6.13 -6.95
C LEU A 174 9.72 6.85 -8.31
N THR A 175 10.31 6.22 -9.31
CA THR A 175 10.29 6.61 -10.72
C THR A 175 9.77 5.47 -11.60
N ASP A 176 9.56 5.73 -12.89
CA ASP A 176 9.11 4.73 -13.88
C ASP A 176 7.80 4.00 -13.50
N LEU A 177 6.88 4.68 -12.80
CA LEU A 177 5.61 4.08 -12.37
C LEU A 177 4.73 3.73 -13.57
N LYS A 178 4.46 2.44 -13.78
CA LYS A 178 3.71 1.91 -14.92
C LYS A 178 2.76 0.80 -14.48
N GLU A 179 1.55 0.80 -15.04
CA GLU A 179 0.59 -0.28 -14.86
C GLU A 179 1.12 -1.58 -15.48
N MET A 180 0.96 -2.67 -14.75
CA MET A 180 1.35 -4.01 -15.18
C MET A 180 0.22 -4.66 -15.99
N GLY A 181 0.57 -5.33 -17.09
CA GLY A 181 -0.37 -6.06 -17.94
C GLY A 181 -0.08 -5.84 -19.43
N GLU A 182 -0.22 -6.89 -20.22
CA GLU A 182 0.10 -6.89 -21.66
C GLU A 182 -0.94 -6.16 -22.52
N SER A 183 -2.18 -6.02 -22.02
CA SER A 183 -3.30 -5.39 -22.72
C SER A 183 -4.17 -4.61 -21.74
N GLU A 184 -4.98 -3.67 -22.21
CA GLU A 184 -5.91 -2.91 -21.35
C GLU A 184 -6.85 -3.82 -20.53
N LYS A 185 -7.23 -4.99 -21.08
CA LYS A 185 -8.06 -5.98 -20.37
C LYS A 185 -7.31 -6.79 -19.31
N THR A 186 -5.99 -6.90 -19.41
CA THR A 186 -5.15 -7.63 -18.45
C THR A 186 -4.45 -6.71 -17.45
N LYS A 187 -4.46 -5.39 -17.71
CA LYS A 187 -4.02 -4.37 -16.76
C LYS A 187 -5.05 -4.18 -15.64
N GLU A 188 -6.29 -3.91 -16.03
CA GLU A 188 -7.37 -3.59 -15.10
C GLU A 188 -8.05 -4.85 -14.57
N GLN A 189 -7.98 -5.05 -13.25
CA GLN A 189 -8.65 -6.12 -12.53
C GLN A 189 -9.78 -5.55 -11.68
N GLU A 190 -10.86 -6.31 -11.52
CA GLU A 190 -11.95 -5.94 -10.63
C GLU A 190 -11.44 -5.86 -9.19
N ILE A 191 -11.85 -4.80 -8.48
CA ILE A 191 -11.51 -4.64 -7.07
C ILE A 191 -12.70 -4.92 -6.18
N ILE A 192 -12.42 -5.45 -4.99
CA ILE A 192 -13.40 -5.63 -3.93
C ILE A 192 -13.95 -4.28 -3.47
N THR A 193 -15.16 -4.30 -2.91
CA THR A 193 -15.76 -3.09 -2.35
C THR A 193 -15.13 -2.72 -1.00
N ALA A 194 -15.30 -1.47 -0.57
CA ALA A 194 -14.92 -1.04 0.78
C ALA A 194 -15.59 -1.88 1.87
N GLN A 195 -16.85 -2.30 1.64
CA GLN A 195 -17.59 -3.18 2.54
C GLN A 195 -16.93 -4.55 2.64
N THR A 196 -16.60 -5.18 1.51
CA THR A 196 -15.85 -6.45 1.48
C THR A 196 -14.47 -6.31 2.15
N ALA A 197 -13.80 -5.17 2.01
CA ALA A 197 -12.54 -4.90 2.70
C ALA A 197 -12.73 -4.85 4.23
N LEU A 198 -13.81 -4.24 4.72
CA LEU A 198 -14.17 -4.23 6.14
C LEU A 198 -14.45 -5.64 6.67
N GLU A 199 -15.19 -6.45 5.91
CA GLU A 199 -15.46 -7.85 6.24
C GLU A 199 -14.16 -8.66 6.35
N ASN A 200 -13.21 -8.46 5.43
CA ASN A 200 -11.90 -9.12 5.48
C ASN A 200 -11.10 -8.74 6.74
N ILE A 201 -11.14 -7.47 7.16
CA ILE A 201 -10.51 -7.01 8.41
C ILE A 201 -11.17 -7.66 9.63
N TYR A 202 -12.50 -7.75 9.62
CA TYR A 202 -13.29 -8.39 10.67
C TYR A 202 -12.99 -9.88 10.80
N LEU A 203 -12.96 -10.62 9.70
CA LEU A 203 -12.61 -12.05 9.68
C LEU A 203 -11.18 -12.33 10.17
N LYS A 204 -10.29 -11.34 10.12
CA LYS A 204 -8.92 -11.42 10.68
C LYS A 204 -8.83 -10.98 12.14
N ASN A 205 -9.95 -10.67 12.80
CA ASN A 205 -10.02 -10.16 14.17
C ASN A 205 -9.13 -8.91 14.39
N LYS A 206 -8.99 -8.06 13.36
CA LYS A 206 -8.11 -6.88 13.42
C LYS A 206 -8.84 -5.60 13.85
N ILE A 207 -10.17 -5.59 13.75
CA ILE A 207 -11.04 -4.49 14.13
C ILE A 207 -11.75 -4.81 15.45
N ALA A 208 -11.88 -3.82 16.33
CA ALA A 208 -12.56 -3.96 17.61
C ALA A 208 -14.06 -3.66 17.47
N GLU A 209 -14.85 -4.17 18.39
CA GLU A 209 -16.26 -3.78 18.56
C GLU A 209 -16.40 -2.25 18.73
N ASN A 210 -17.56 -1.71 18.39
CA ASN A 210 -17.89 -0.29 18.47
C ASN A 210 -16.96 0.61 17.63
N THR A 211 -16.42 0.08 16.53
CA THR A 211 -15.59 0.84 15.60
C THR A 211 -16.42 1.41 14.46
N HIS A 212 -16.27 2.71 14.19
CA HIS A 212 -16.85 3.35 13.01
C HIS A 212 -15.76 3.75 12.01
N VAL A 213 -15.90 3.31 10.77
CA VAL A 213 -15.06 3.68 9.64
C VAL A 213 -15.56 5.00 9.06
N LYS A 214 -14.74 6.05 9.17
CA LYS A 214 -15.05 7.43 8.75
C LYS A 214 -14.71 7.72 7.30
N GLU A 215 -13.74 7.02 6.74
CA GLU A 215 -13.22 7.27 5.41
C GLU A 215 -12.74 5.97 4.79
N ALA A 216 -13.01 5.80 3.51
CA ALA A 216 -12.40 4.78 2.66
C ALA A 216 -11.74 5.51 1.49
N GLN A 217 -10.50 5.11 1.17
CA GLN A 217 -9.78 5.64 0.03
C GLN A 217 -8.94 4.54 -0.64
N ILE A 218 -8.85 4.58 -1.96
CA ILE A 218 -7.95 3.73 -2.73
C ILE A 218 -6.59 4.40 -2.91
N GLY A 219 -5.53 3.62 -2.67
CA GLY A 219 -4.14 3.96 -2.93
C GLY A 219 -3.36 2.75 -3.41
N TYR A 220 -2.05 2.76 -3.22
CA TYR A 220 -1.16 1.65 -3.53
C TYR A 220 -0.30 1.29 -2.31
N ALA A 221 -0.02 0.00 -2.13
CA ALA A 221 0.92 -0.49 -1.14
C ALA A 221 1.91 -1.46 -1.80
N THR A 222 3.13 -1.54 -1.27
CA THR A 222 4.15 -2.46 -1.79
C THR A 222 3.74 -3.91 -1.51
N LEU A 223 3.68 -4.71 -2.57
CA LEU A 223 3.44 -6.15 -2.49
C LEU A 223 4.76 -6.93 -2.51
N ALA A 224 5.71 -6.51 -3.33
CA ALA A 224 7.02 -7.13 -3.44
C ALA A 224 8.07 -6.13 -3.90
N GLU A 225 9.32 -6.32 -3.46
CA GLU A 225 10.50 -5.60 -3.95
C GLU A 225 11.53 -6.61 -4.44
N SER A 226 12.17 -6.33 -5.57
CA SER A 226 13.23 -7.16 -6.14
C SER A 226 14.61 -6.57 -5.84
N SER A 227 15.64 -7.42 -5.95
CA SER A 227 17.05 -7.01 -5.80
C SER A 227 17.51 -6.00 -6.85
N SER A 228 16.75 -5.78 -7.92
CA SER A 228 17.04 -4.80 -8.97
C SER A 228 16.38 -3.44 -8.73
N ASN A 229 16.01 -3.13 -7.48
CA ASN A 229 15.32 -1.89 -7.09
C ASN A 229 13.97 -1.69 -7.81
N ILE A 230 13.34 -2.78 -8.25
CA ILE A 230 12.02 -2.77 -8.87
C ILE A 230 11.01 -3.20 -7.81
N GLN A 231 9.95 -2.41 -7.66
CA GLN A 231 8.84 -2.70 -6.76
C GLN A 231 7.57 -3.00 -7.54
N VAL A 232 6.80 -3.94 -7.02
CA VAL A 232 5.42 -4.23 -7.43
C VAL A 232 4.51 -3.70 -6.34
N LEU A 233 3.57 -2.83 -6.71
CA LEU A 233 2.60 -2.25 -5.81
C LEU A 233 1.19 -2.67 -6.21
N ALA A 234 0.39 -3.04 -5.22
CA ALA A 234 -0.98 -3.46 -5.38
C ALA A 234 -1.94 -2.31 -5.04
N PRO A 235 -3.05 -2.15 -5.78
CA PRO A 235 -4.12 -1.26 -5.36
C PRO A 235 -4.64 -1.70 -3.99
N THR A 236 -4.87 -0.73 -3.11
CA THR A 236 -5.07 -0.97 -1.68
C THR A 236 -6.16 -0.05 -1.14
N TRP A 237 -7.11 -0.63 -0.42
CA TRP A 237 -8.05 0.08 0.42
C TRP A 237 -7.36 0.57 1.69
N ASN A 238 -7.48 1.86 2.01
CA ASN A 238 -7.22 2.40 3.34
C ASN A 238 -8.56 2.79 3.99
N LEU A 239 -8.93 2.07 5.05
CA LEU A 239 -10.11 2.35 5.86
C LEU A 239 -9.68 3.06 7.14
N LYS A 240 -10.04 4.35 7.27
CA LYS A 240 -9.71 5.15 8.46
C LYS A 240 -10.85 5.13 9.46
N THR A 241 -10.51 4.85 10.71
CA THR A 241 -11.49 4.79 11.81
C THR A 241 -11.54 6.09 12.60
N GLU A 242 -12.60 6.26 13.40
CA GLU A 242 -12.70 7.40 14.33
C GLU A 242 -11.53 7.48 15.31
N GLN A 243 -10.98 6.33 15.65
CA GLN A 243 -9.90 6.14 16.61
C GLN A 243 -8.51 6.43 16.01
N LYS A 244 -8.46 7.02 14.80
CA LYS A 244 -7.22 7.33 14.05
C LYS A 244 -6.35 6.11 13.77
N LYS A 245 -6.97 4.93 13.71
CA LYS A 245 -6.34 3.70 13.22
C LYS A 245 -6.74 3.48 11.77
N ASP A 246 -5.74 3.27 10.93
CA ASP A 246 -5.89 2.96 9.51
C ASP A 246 -5.78 1.44 9.33
N PHE A 247 -6.62 0.88 8.46
CA PHE A 247 -6.56 -0.51 8.05
C PHE A 247 -6.33 -0.60 6.56
N PHE A 248 -5.43 -1.48 6.14
CA PHE A 248 -5.04 -1.64 4.75
C PHE A 248 -5.46 -3.02 4.22
N VAL A 249 -6.10 -3.06 3.06
CA VAL A 249 -6.53 -4.30 2.42
C VAL A 249 -6.20 -4.25 0.93
N ASN A 250 -5.54 -5.27 0.42
CA ASN A 250 -5.31 -5.42 -1.02
C ASN A 250 -6.67 -5.41 -1.74
N ALA A 251 -6.84 -4.48 -2.67
CA ALA A 251 -8.12 -4.24 -3.31
C ALA A 251 -8.47 -5.31 -4.35
N ILE A 252 -7.52 -6.11 -4.82
CA ILE A 252 -7.75 -7.21 -5.76
C ILE A 252 -7.88 -8.54 -5.00
N GLU A 253 -6.92 -8.83 -4.11
CA GLU A 253 -6.84 -10.14 -3.45
C GLU A 253 -7.57 -10.20 -2.10
N GLY A 254 -7.96 -9.05 -1.54
CA GLY A 254 -8.65 -8.98 -0.24
C GLY A 254 -7.78 -9.25 0.99
N GLN A 255 -6.46 -9.42 0.81
CA GLN A 255 -5.54 -9.64 1.92
C GLN A 255 -5.39 -8.39 2.80
N VAL A 256 -5.56 -8.55 4.11
CA VAL A 256 -5.26 -7.49 5.10
C VAL A 256 -3.75 -7.31 5.23
N MET A 257 -3.28 -6.07 5.16
CA MET A 257 -1.86 -5.69 5.17
C MET A 257 -1.53 -4.86 6.42
N GLU A 258 -0.33 -5.08 6.96
CA GLU A 258 0.20 -4.32 8.09
C GLU A 258 1.20 -3.28 7.56
N LEU A 259 0.78 -2.00 7.57
CA LEU A 259 1.56 -0.88 7.05
C LEU A 259 1.71 0.21 8.11
N GLY A 260 2.85 0.91 8.11
CA GLY A 260 3.08 2.06 9.00
C GLY A 260 3.24 1.72 10.48
N GLU A 261 3.23 0.43 10.82
CA GLU A 261 3.73 -0.07 12.10
C GLU A 261 5.25 -0.21 11.99
N THR A 262 5.97 0.34 12.97
CA THR A 262 7.42 0.19 13.06
C THR A 262 7.68 -1.30 13.23
N GLN A 263 8.07 -1.99 12.16
CA GLN A 263 8.51 -3.37 12.27
C GLN A 263 9.73 -3.37 13.18
N VAL A 264 9.54 -3.78 14.43
CA VAL A 264 10.65 -4.23 15.27
C VAL A 264 11.20 -5.46 14.53
N PRO A 265 12.45 -5.45 14.06
CA PRO A 265 13.01 -6.62 13.41
C PRO A 265 12.94 -7.77 14.41
N GLU A 266 12.26 -8.86 14.06
CA GLU A 266 12.45 -10.11 14.78
C GLU A 266 13.93 -10.49 14.62
N GLU A 267 14.71 -10.29 15.68
CA GLU A 267 16.03 -10.89 15.78
C GLU A 267 15.85 -12.41 15.70
N HIS A 268 16.11 -12.97 14.53
CA HIS A 268 16.43 -14.38 14.38
C HIS A 268 17.72 -14.67 15.19
N ASN A 269 17.55 -14.92 16.49
CA ASN A 269 18.59 -15.47 17.35
C ASN A 269 18.83 -16.94 16.98
N GLY A 270 19.44 -17.16 15.82
CA GLY A 270 20.05 -18.41 15.40
C GLY A 270 21.52 -18.46 15.82
N VAL A 271 21.82 -18.31 17.12
CA VAL A 271 23.16 -18.56 17.63
C VAL A 271 23.27 -20.02 18.03
N ARG A 272 24.02 -20.77 17.21
CA ARG A 272 24.61 -22.06 17.54
C ARG A 272 25.32 -21.97 18.90
N LYS A 273 24.84 -22.70 19.90
CA LYS A 273 25.68 -23.17 21.01
C LYS A 273 26.01 -24.63 20.79
N ASN A 274 27.14 -24.86 20.11
CA ASN A 274 27.97 -25.99 20.46
C ASN A 274 28.71 -25.59 21.74
N GLU A 275 28.48 -26.31 22.83
CA GLU A 275 29.50 -26.51 23.86
C GLU A 275 29.14 -27.74 24.71
N HIS A 276 30.17 -28.55 24.94
CA HIS A 276 30.17 -29.86 25.58
C HIS A 276 29.73 -29.82 27.04
N ALA A 277 29.17 -30.93 27.56
CA ALA A 277 29.84 -31.80 28.53
C ALA A 277 28.89 -32.82 29.19
N PHE A 278 29.41 -34.04 29.32
CA PHE A 278 28.95 -35.25 30.05
C PHE A 278 27.81 -36.08 29.45
#